data_AF-A0A7K4DHY1-F1
#
_entry.id   AF-A0A7K4DHY1-F1
#
_cell.length_a   1.000
_cell.length_b   1.000
_cell.length_c   1.000
_cell.angle_alpha   90.00
_cell.angle_beta   90.00
_cell.angle_gamma   90.00
#
_symmetry.space_group_name_H-M   'P 1'
#
loop_
_entity.id
_entity.type
_entity.pdbx_description
1 polymer ?
#
loop_
_entity_poly.entity_id
_entity_poly.type
_entity_poly.pdbx_seq_one_letter_code
_entity_poly.pdbx_strand_id
1 'polypeptide(L)'
;MSNSADHSTLPDNYGAVLRFTLVSMTFAFVMFVVMGIFGLSMRIEQSGLLDLLASEHFYQVMTLHGLSMVSLALLGSLGGFAAVIGRRVTLDLRWLWTTFFFFFMGMMFVLFSTLGGGFAAAWTALYPLPFHGGYAFWGVVGVTIGIGFVLIGLLIYCVLLIRSVSRAHGGIRNALGWPLIFRRTAHQENLTILDVLAMAVAIPGVVCVVAGYIWLIPLWLQASGVVQSIDVLFMKNFDYLFGHLLVNLTIYFAAGLMYFLLPAYTGRPWKLGLAYVLALNSITFIVPIIYLHHLYQDFAQPLGLQVVGQFGTYASVIPVILITLFGGLSQYYHSGIRWDVTTILLAIGLWGWMFGGMAAALDATIAVNQVMHNTLWIPGHFHTYFLLGAVIFLWGFFFFITRTLSGTRDGPRTRYAAVAYGIGG
;
A
#
# COMPACT_ATOMS: atom_id res chain seq x y z
N MET A 1 -13.76 25.77 -19.83
CA MET A 1 -12.68 26.40 -20.61
C MET A 1 -12.11 27.54 -19.78
N SER A 2 -10.83 27.42 -19.39
CA SER A 2 -9.97 28.48 -18.87
C SER A 2 -8.55 27.89 -18.84
N ASN A 3 -7.70 28.43 -19.71
CA ASN A 3 -6.32 28.02 -20.02
C ASN A 3 -5.35 28.45 -18.93
N SER A 4 -4.59 27.50 -18.35
CA SER A 4 -3.21 27.69 -17.88
C SER A 4 -2.59 26.40 -17.30
N ALA A 5 -2.54 25.34 -18.11
CA ALA A 5 -1.68 24.20 -17.79
C ALA A 5 -0.92 23.81 -19.06
N ASP A 6 0.40 23.95 -18.96
CA ASP A 6 1.42 23.43 -19.86
C ASP A 6 0.97 22.11 -20.52
N HIS A 7 0.60 22.16 -21.80
CA HIS A 7 0.23 20.98 -22.59
C HIS A 7 1.51 20.20 -22.89
N SER A 8 2.08 19.55 -21.87
CA SER A 8 2.88 18.36 -22.12
C SER A 8 1.99 17.38 -22.87
N THR A 9 2.32 17.13 -24.13
CA THR A 9 1.65 16.11 -24.93
C THR A 9 1.81 14.79 -24.19
N LEU A 10 0.68 14.11 -23.94
CA LEU A 10 0.71 12.80 -23.28
C LEU A 10 1.59 11.85 -24.09
N PRO A 11 2.38 10.96 -23.46
CA PRO A 11 3.13 9.95 -24.19
C PRO A 11 2.21 9.14 -25.12
N ASP A 12 2.69 8.80 -26.32
CA ASP A 12 1.88 8.12 -27.35
C ASP A 12 1.22 6.83 -26.86
N ASN A 13 1.88 6.12 -25.93
CA ASN A 13 1.40 4.87 -25.37
C ASN A 13 0.49 5.04 -24.14
N TYR A 14 0.16 6.27 -23.74
CA TYR A 14 -0.62 6.55 -22.52
C TYR A 14 -2.00 5.87 -22.53
N GLY A 15 -2.65 5.79 -23.70
CA GLY A 15 -3.93 5.08 -23.82
C GLY A 15 -3.84 3.60 -23.42
N ALA A 16 -2.71 2.95 -23.65
CA ALA A 16 -2.49 1.57 -23.24
C ALA A 16 -2.12 1.46 -21.75
N VAL A 17 -1.42 2.44 -21.17
CA VAL A 17 -1.21 2.55 -19.72
C VAL A 17 -2.56 2.65 -19.01
N LEU A 18 -3.48 3.46 -19.55
CA LEU A 18 -4.82 3.61 -19.00
C LEU A 18 -5.62 2.31 -19.05
N ARG A 19 -5.46 1.48 -20.09
CA ARG A 19 -6.08 0.13 -20.14
C ARG A 19 -5.55 -0.77 -19.03
N PHE A 20 -4.23 -0.80 -18.81
CA PHE A 20 -3.63 -1.53 -17.69
C PHE A 20 -4.19 -1.04 -16.34
N THR A 21 -4.28 0.27 -16.14
CA THR A 21 -4.87 0.87 -14.93
C THR A 21 -6.30 0.40 -14.71
N LEU A 22 -7.15 0.50 -15.73
CA LEU A 22 -8.56 0.08 -15.63
C LEU A 22 -8.69 -1.40 -15.28
N VAL A 23 -7.92 -2.28 -15.93
CA VAL A 23 -7.96 -3.73 -15.66
C VAL A 23 -7.49 -4.02 -14.23
N SER A 24 -6.36 -3.44 -13.82
CA SER A 24 -5.78 -3.65 -12.49
C SER A 24 -6.71 -3.18 -11.38
N MET A 25 -7.25 -1.97 -11.51
CA MET A 25 -8.15 -1.40 -10.51
C MET A 25 -9.52 -2.06 -10.51
N THR A 26 -10.05 -2.47 -11.67
CA THR A 26 -11.33 -3.22 -11.73
C THR A 26 -11.17 -4.58 -11.08
N PHE A 27 -10.10 -5.31 -11.39
CA PHE A 27 -9.80 -6.59 -10.75
C PHE A 27 -9.64 -6.42 -9.24
N ALA A 28 -8.84 -5.43 -8.81
CA ALA A 28 -8.66 -5.11 -7.40
C ALA A 28 -9.99 -4.78 -6.70
N PHE A 29 -10.85 -3.97 -7.32
CA PHE A 29 -12.15 -3.59 -6.77
C PHE A 29 -13.11 -4.78 -6.64
N VAL A 30 -13.23 -5.59 -7.68
CA VAL A 30 -14.13 -6.76 -7.66
C VAL A 30 -13.68 -7.76 -6.60
N MET A 31 -12.38 -8.07 -6.55
CA MET A 31 -11.85 -8.98 -5.53
C MET A 31 -11.89 -8.37 -4.13
N PHE A 32 -11.72 -7.06 -3.99
CA PHE A 32 -11.92 -6.35 -2.72
C PHE A 32 -13.35 -6.55 -2.21
N VAL A 33 -14.37 -6.47 -3.07
CA VAL A 33 -15.77 -6.74 -2.66
C VAL A 33 -15.93 -8.20 -2.21
N VAL A 34 -15.38 -9.16 -2.95
CA VAL A 34 -15.44 -10.59 -2.57
C VAL A 34 -14.77 -10.83 -1.21
N MET A 35 -13.56 -10.32 -1.02
CA MET A 35 -12.85 -10.44 0.26
C MET A 35 -13.53 -9.62 1.36
N GLY A 36 -14.23 -8.55 1.02
CA GLY A 36 -15.03 -7.75 1.94
C GLY A 36 -16.21 -8.54 2.50
N ILE A 37 -16.85 -9.37 1.66
CA ILE A 37 -17.90 -10.30 2.10
C ILE A 37 -17.33 -11.34 3.09
N PHE A 38 -16.13 -11.85 2.85
CA PHE A 38 -15.40 -12.71 3.79
C PHE A 38 -15.06 -11.98 5.11
N GLY A 39 -14.68 -10.70 5.03
CA GLY A 39 -14.51 -9.84 6.20
C GLY A 39 -15.80 -9.68 7.01
N LEU A 40 -16.91 -9.45 6.31
CA LEU A 40 -18.23 -9.31 6.90
C LEU A 40 -18.70 -10.61 7.55
N SER A 41 -18.50 -11.77 6.92
CA SER A 41 -18.88 -13.06 7.52
C SER A 41 -18.14 -13.32 8.82
N MET A 42 -16.85 -12.94 8.91
CA MET A 42 -16.11 -13.03 10.18
C MET A 42 -16.72 -12.14 11.28
N ARG A 43 -17.18 -10.93 10.94
CA ARG A 43 -17.79 -10.02 11.92
C ARG A 43 -19.17 -10.48 12.35
N ILE A 44 -19.94 -11.06 11.44
CA ILE A 44 -21.22 -11.67 11.77
C ILE A 44 -21.01 -12.87 12.70
N GLU A 45 -20.05 -13.75 12.41
CA GLU A 45 -19.69 -14.87 13.29
C GLU A 45 -19.30 -14.37 14.69
N GLN A 46 -18.40 -13.39 14.77
CA GLN A 46 -17.96 -12.80 16.04
C GLN A 46 -19.07 -12.09 16.83
N SER A 47 -20.15 -11.67 16.18
CA SER A 47 -21.29 -11.07 16.87
C SER A 47 -22.12 -12.08 17.65
N GLY A 48 -21.97 -13.38 17.37
CA GLY A 48 -22.80 -14.45 17.93
C GLY A 48 -24.24 -14.43 17.42
N LEU A 49 -24.57 -13.60 16.43
CA LEU A 49 -25.93 -13.51 15.87
C LEU A 49 -26.27 -14.70 14.95
N LEU A 50 -25.27 -15.24 14.24
CA LEU A 50 -25.40 -16.36 13.33
C LEU A 50 -24.20 -17.29 13.50
N ASP A 51 -24.43 -18.61 13.44
CA ASP A 51 -23.41 -19.66 13.41
C ASP A 51 -23.11 -19.99 11.94
N LEU A 52 -22.23 -19.19 11.33
CA LEU A 52 -21.91 -19.23 9.90
C LEU A 52 -20.64 -20.02 9.60
N LEU A 53 -19.66 -19.96 10.49
CA LEU A 53 -18.30 -20.47 10.24
C LEU A 53 -17.82 -21.32 11.41
N ALA A 54 -17.58 -22.61 11.17
CA ALA A 54 -16.78 -23.41 12.09
C ALA A 54 -15.38 -22.80 12.26
N SER A 55 -14.75 -23.00 13.42
CA SER A 55 -13.48 -22.37 13.79
C SER A 55 -12.38 -22.49 12.72
N GLU A 56 -12.24 -23.65 12.09
CA GLU A 56 -11.25 -23.89 11.04
C GLU A 56 -11.48 -22.99 9.81
N HIS A 57 -12.74 -22.88 9.38
CA HIS A 57 -13.12 -22.01 8.27
C HIS A 57 -12.97 -20.54 8.63
N PHE A 58 -13.23 -20.15 9.89
CA PHE A 58 -12.97 -18.79 10.36
C PHE A 58 -11.50 -18.40 10.15
N TYR A 59 -10.55 -19.25 10.55
CA TYR A 59 -9.11 -18.97 10.39
C TYR A 59 -8.66 -19.03 8.91
N GLN A 60 -9.23 -19.89 8.08
CA GLN A 60 -8.99 -19.90 6.64
C GLN A 60 -9.47 -18.60 6.00
N VAL A 61 -10.70 -18.18 6.29
CA VAL A 61 -11.30 -16.94 5.79
C VAL A 61 -10.49 -15.73 6.27
N MET A 62 -10.06 -15.70 7.53
CA MET A 62 -9.20 -14.65 8.09
C MET A 62 -7.86 -14.56 7.35
N THR A 63 -7.24 -15.71 7.09
CA THR A 63 -5.97 -15.81 6.37
C THR A 63 -6.11 -15.31 4.93
N LEU A 64 -7.13 -15.80 4.21
CA LEU A 64 -7.40 -15.43 2.83
C LEU A 64 -7.75 -13.95 2.71
N HIS A 65 -8.61 -13.43 3.60
CA HIS A 65 -8.99 -12.02 3.65
C HIS A 65 -7.74 -11.13 3.82
N GLY A 66 -6.92 -11.40 4.84
CA GLY A 66 -5.75 -10.56 5.13
C GLY A 66 -4.72 -10.54 4.00
N LEU A 67 -4.31 -11.72 3.52
CA LEU A 67 -3.33 -11.83 2.41
C LEU A 67 -3.84 -11.18 1.13
N SER A 68 -5.11 -11.38 0.82
CA SER A 68 -5.70 -10.89 -0.42
C SER A 68 -5.92 -9.38 -0.37
N MET A 69 -6.46 -8.83 0.72
CA MET A 69 -6.76 -7.40 0.81
C MET A 69 -5.52 -6.52 0.63
N VAL A 70 -4.40 -6.89 1.25
CA VAL A 70 -3.15 -6.11 1.14
C VAL A 70 -2.59 -6.17 -0.29
N SER A 71 -2.55 -7.34 -0.90
CA SER A 71 -2.02 -7.50 -2.26
C SER A 71 -2.93 -6.90 -3.34
N LEU A 72 -4.26 -6.93 -3.15
CA LEU A 72 -5.23 -6.26 -4.02
C LEU A 72 -5.14 -4.75 -3.92
N ALA A 73 -5.05 -4.20 -2.71
CA ALA A 73 -4.84 -2.78 -2.48
C ALA A 73 -3.53 -2.32 -3.13
N LEU A 74 -2.45 -3.11 -3.00
CA LEU A 74 -1.19 -2.84 -3.68
C LEU A 74 -1.37 -2.82 -5.20
N LEU A 75 -1.93 -3.87 -5.80
CA LEU A 75 -2.16 -3.94 -7.26
C LEU A 75 -2.99 -2.75 -7.76
N GLY A 76 -4.05 -2.39 -7.04
CA GLY A 76 -4.86 -1.22 -7.33
C GLY A 76 -4.03 0.07 -7.29
N SER A 77 -3.22 0.25 -6.24
CA SER A 77 -2.33 1.40 -6.09
C SER A 77 -1.28 1.47 -7.19
N LEU A 78 -0.67 0.35 -7.58
CA LEU A 78 0.26 0.30 -8.72
C LEU A 78 -0.45 0.67 -10.02
N GLY A 79 -1.64 0.12 -10.27
CA GLY A 79 -2.47 0.43 -11.42
C GLY A 79 -2.84 1.91 -11.51
N GLY A 80 -3.34 2.49 -10.44
CA GLY A 80 -3.69 3.91 -10.36
C GLY A 80 -2.48 4.80 -10.53
N PHE A 81 -1.37 4.48 -9.86
CA PHE A 81 -0.17 5.30 -9.90
C PHE A 81 0.51 5.26 -11.27
N ALA A 82 0.44 4.12 -11.98
CA ALA A 82 0.88 4.01 -13.37
C ALA A 82 0.16 5.02 -14.29
N ALA A 83 -1.16 5.23 -14.12
CA ALA A 83 -1.88 6.25 -14.87
C ALA A 83 -1.43 7.67 -14.49
N VAL A 84 -1.10 7.93 -13.23
CA VAL A 84 -0.66 9.25 -12.79
C VAL A 84 0.74 9.59 -13.33
N ILE A 85 1.71 8.69 -13.13
CA ILE A 85 3.09 8.91 -13.57
C ILE A 85 3.23 8.79 -15.10
N GLY A 86 2.43 7.92 -15.73
CA GLY A 86 2.40 7.67 -17.16
C GLY A 86 2.01 8.88 -18.01
N ARG A 87 1.42 9.92 -17.41
CA ARG A 87 1.14 11.20 -18.08
C ARG A 87 2.41 11.98 -18.43
N ARG A 88 3.51 11.71 -17.71
CA ARG A 88 4.74 12.52 -17.74
C ARG A 88 5.97 11.69 -18.09
N VAL A 89 5.90 10.38 -17.86
CA VAL A 89 6.99 9.44 -18.12
C VAL A 89 6.48 8.26 -18.93
N THR A 90 7.21 7.88 -19.98
CA THR A 90 6.90 6.69 -20.77
C THR A 90 7.16 5.42 -19.97
N LEU A 91 6.11 4.62 -19.74
CA LEU A 91 6.18 3.31 -19.10
C LEU A 91 6.15 2.19 -20.13
N ASP A 92 7.00 1.18 -19.95
CA ASP A 92 6.98 -0.02 -20.79
C ASP A 92 5.78 -0.91 -20.43
N LEU A 93 4.87 -1.08 -21.37
CA LEU A 93 3.63 -1.84 -21.18
C LEU A 93 3.88 -3.32 -20.91
N ARG A 94 4.96 -3.90 -21.45
CA ARG A 94 5.27 -5.31 -21.23
C ARG A 94 5.55 -5.54 -19.75
N TRP A 95 6.29 -4.64 -19.12
CA TRP A 95 6.61 -4.70 -17.70
C TRP A 95 5.36 -4.53 -16.84
N LEU A 96 4.46 -3.59 -17.19
CA LEU A 96 3.18 -3.42 -16.50
C LEU A 96 2.32 -4.69 -16.54
N TRP A 97 2.13 -5.27 -17.72
CA TRP A 97 1.34 -6.50 -17.86
C TRP A 97 2.00 -7.72 -17.21
N THR A 98 3.33 -7.81 -17.22
CA THR A 98 4.05 -8.85 -16.48
C THR A 98 3.84 -8.70 -14.97
N THR A 99 3.87 -7.47 -14.44
CA THR A 99 3.50 -7.22 -13.04
C THR A 99 2.09 -7.71 -12.74
N PHE A 100 1.10 -7.36 -13.55
CA PHE A 100 -0.28 -7.83 -13.37
C PHE A 100 -0.36 -9.36 -13.36
N PHE A 101 0.29 -10.01 -14.33
CA PHE A 101 0.31 -11.47 -14.44
C PHE A 101 0.83 -12.13 -13.15
N PHE A 102 1.95 -11.65 -12.61
CA PHE A 102 2.51 -12.21 -11.39
C PHE A 102 1.64 -11.94 -10.15
N PHE A 103 1.03 -10.77 -10.03
CA PHE A 103 0.04 -10.51 -8.97
C PHE A 103 -1.18 -11.42 -9.08
N PHE A 104 -1.71 -11.60 -10.29
CA PHE A 104 -2.83 -12.50 -10.56
C PHE A 104 -2.48 -13.95 -10.17
N MET A 105 -1.34 -14.46 -10.64
CA MET A 105 -0.87 -15.80 -10.28
C MET A 105 -0.68 -15.95 -8.78
N GLY A 106 -0.06 -14.97 -8.12
CA GLY A 106 0.13 -14.97 -6.67
C GLY A 106 -1.19 -15.10 -5.91
N MET A 107 -2.19 -14.30 -6.30
CA MET A 107 -3.53 -14.35 -5.74
C MET A 107 -4.20 -15.71 -5.92
N MET A 108 -4.12 -16.29 -7.12
CA MET A 108 -4.71 -17.60 -7.40
C MET A 108 -4.08 -18.70 -6.53
N PHE A 109 -2.74 -18.67 -6.38
CA PHE A 109 -2.03 -19.58 -5.51
C PHE A 109 -2.49 -19.46 -4.05
N VAL A 110 -2.59 -18.23 -3.52
CA VAL A 110 -3.11 -18.01 -2.16
C VAL A 110 -4.54 -18.53 -2.02
N LEU A 111 -5.42 -18.19 -2.96
CA LEU A 111 -6.82 -18.59 -2.93
C LEU A 111 -7.01 -20.11 -2.93
N PHE A 112 -6.38 -20.82 -3.87
CA PHE A 112 -6.52 -22.28 -3.95
C PHE A 112 -5.85 -22.99 -2.77
N SER A 113 -4.75 -22.45 -2.26
CA SER A 113 -4.01 -23.05 -1.15
C SER A 113 -4.70 -22.87 0.19
N THR A 114 -5.37 -21.74 0.41
CA THR A 114 -6.17 -21.54 1.61
C THR A 114 -7.47 -22.35 1.58
N LEU A 115 -8.22 -22.30 0.48
CA LEU A 115 -9.52 -22.97 0.39
C LEU A 115 -9.41 -24.50 0.19
N GLY A 116 -8.47 -24.94 -0.66
CA GLY A 116 -8.30 -26.37 -0.94
C GLY A 116 -7.27 -27.04 -0.04
N GLY A 117 -6.20 -26.32 0.33
CA GLY A 117 -5.11 -26.86 1.15
C GLY A 117 -5.30 -26.62 2.65
N GLY A 118 -6.36 -25.89 3.01
CA GLY A 118 -6.73 -25.57 4.39
C GLY A 118 -5.76 -24.64 5.11
N PHE A 119 -4.90 -23.92 4.38
CA PHE A 119 -3.89 -23.05 4.99
C PHE A 119 -4.53 -21.91 5.79
N ALA A 120 -4.27 -21.88 7.10
CA ALA A 120 -4.96 -20.98 8.03
C ALA A 120 -4.00 -20.31 9.05
N ALA A 121 -2.75 -20.04 8.65
CA ALA A 121 -1.72 -19.49 9.54
C ALA A 121 -1.75 -17.95 9.69
N ALA A 122 -2.89 -17.32 9.42
CA ALA A 122 -3.05 -15.86 9.30
C ALA A 122 -2.17 -15.24 8.20
N TRP A 123 -2.35 -13.94 7.97
CA TRP A 123 -1.67 -13.23 6.88
C TRP A 123 -0.17 -13.00 7.09
N THR A 124 0.29 -13.02 8.34
CA THR A 124 1.72 -12.97 8.66
C THR A 124 2.40 -14.32 8.45
N ALA A 125 1.65 -15.43 8.45
CA ALA A 125 2.22 -16.78 8.26
C ALA A 125 3.47 -17.02 9.13
N LEU A 126 3.42 -16.59 10.39
CA LEU A 126 4.58 -16.55 11.29
C LEU A 126 5.22 -17.93 11.46
N TYR A 127 6.48 -18.06 11.09
CA TYR A 127 7.26 -19.28 11.35
C TYR A 127 7.30 -19.56 12.88
N PRO A 128 7.08 -20.82 13.33
CA PRO A 128 7.00 -22.05 12.53
C PRO A 128 5.56 -22.52 12.23
N LEU A 129 4.54 -21.71 12.49
CA LEU A 129 3.13 -22.08 12.38
C LEU A 129 2.73 -22.68 11.00
N PRO A 130 3.22 -22.18 9.85
CA PRO A 130 2.97 -22.80 8.55
C PRO A 130 3.28 -24.29 8.48
N PHE A 131 4.23 -24.81 9.26
CA PHE A 131 4.63 -26.22 9.24
C PHE A 131 4.05 -27.06 10.38
N HIS A 132 3.36 -26.43 11.34
CA HIS A 132 2.82 -27.12 12.52
C HIS A 132 1.29 -27.01 12.67
N GLY A 133 0.60 -26.31 11.76
CA GLY A 133 -0.85 -26.10 11.86
C GLY A 133 -1.74 -27.20 11.25
N GLY A 134 -1.19 -28.36 10.87
CA GLY A 134 -1.98 -29.46 10.31
C GLY A 134 -2.50 -29.23 8.87
N TYR A 135 -2.01 -28.21 8.18
CA TYR A 135 -2.40 -27.88 6.80
C TYR A 135 -1.88 -28.91 5.80
N ALA A 136 -2.52 -29.00 4.64
CA ALA A 136 -1.96 -29.78 3.54
C ALA A 136 -0.62 -29.18 3.11
N PHE A 137 0.40 -30.02 2.96
CA PHE A 137 1.75 -29.57 2.60
C PHE A 137 1.78 -28.72 1.33
N TRP A 138 1.01 -29.11 0.31
CA TRP A 138 0.89 -28.35 -0.92
C TRP A 138 0.22 -26.98 -0.72
N GLY A 139 -0.64 -26.81 0.30
CA GLY A 139 -1.24 -25.53 0.66
C GLY A 139 -0.21 -24.57 1.25
N VAL A 140 0.67 -25.07 2.12
CA VAL A 140 1.79 -24.27 2.68
C VAL A 140 2.73 -23.81 1.56
N VAL A 141 3.14 -24.74 0.70
CA VAL A 141 3.99 -24.46 -0.46
C VAL A 141 3.30 -23.50 -1.42
N GLY A 142 2.01 -23.71 -1.69
CA GLY A 142 1.25 -22.89 -2.61
C GLY A 142 1.08 -21.45 -2.14
N VAL A 143 0.75 -21.20 -0.86
CA VAL A 143 0.68 -19.82 -0.33
C VAL A 143 2.03 -19.12 -0.41
N THR A 144 3.11 -19.78 0.00
CA THR A 144 4.46 -19.17 -0.01
C THR A 144 4.96 -18.90 -1.44
N ILE A 145 4.69 -19.78 -2.41
CA ILE A 145 4.92 -19.51 -3.84
C ILE A 145 4.07 -18.33 -4.32
N GLY A 146 2.80 -18.26 -3.88
CA GLY A 146 1.91 -17.16 -4.23
C GLY A 146 2.44 -15.79 -3.77
N ILE A 147 2.95 -15.71 -2.53
CA ILE A 147 3.63 -14.51 -2.01
C ILE A 147 4.87 -14.21 -2.86
N GLY A 148 5.66 -15.23 -3.22
CA GLY A 148 6.81 -15.07 -4.12
C GLY A 148 6.44 -14.46 -5.48
N PHE A 149 5.33 -14.87 -6.08
CA PHE A 149 4.85 -14.25 -7.32
C PHE A 149 4.46 -12.78 -7.13
N VAL A 150 3.76 -12.43 -6.05
CA VAL A 150 3.46 -11.02 -5.74
C VAL A 150 4.76 -10.20 -5.63
N LEU A 151 5.79 -10.73 -4.97
CA LEU A 151 7.10 -10.09 -4.84
C LEU A 151 7.81 -9.90 -6.20
N ILE A 152 7.75 -10.88 -7.10
CA ILE A 152 8.29 -10.74 -8.46
C ILE A 152 7.56 -9.62 -9.20
N GLY A 153 6.22 -9.61 -9.14
CA GLY A 153 5.41 -8.57 -9.76
C GLY A 153 5.77 -7.17 -9.24
N LEU A 154 5.95 -7.04 -7.92
CA LEU A 154 6.37 -5.81 -7.26
C LEU A 154 7.78 -5.37 -7.71
N LEU A 155 8.74 -6.29 -7.78
CA LEU A 155 10.10 -6.01 -8.22
C LEU A 155 10.11 -5.41 -9.63
N ILE A 156 9.39 -6.05 -10.56
CA ILE A 156 9.27 -5.62 -11.95
C ILE A 156 8.72 -4.20 -12.01
N TYR A 157 7.69 -3.90 -11.23
CA TYR A 157 7.09 -2.56 -11.20
C TYR A 157 8.03 -1.51 -10.59
N CYS A 158 8.69 -1.82 -9.47
CA CYS A 158 9.65 -0.92 -8.84
C CYS A 158 10.83 -0.61 -9.77
N VAL A 159 11.40 -1.63 -10.44
CA VAL A 159 12.48 -1.46 -11.41
C VAL A 159 12.01 -0.63 -12.61
N LEU A 160 10.78 -0.85 -13.11
CA LEU A 160 10.18 -0.05 -14.16
C LEU A 160 10.12 1.43 -13.76
N LEU A 161 9.57 1.75 -12.58
CA LEU A 161 9.49 3.13 -12.11
C LEU A 161 10.87 3.76 -11.94
N ILE A 162 11.79 3.08 -11.25
CA ILE A 162 13.16 3.58 -11.03
C ILE A 162 13.81 3.90 -12.38
N ARG A 163 13.73 2.98 -13.35
CA ARG A 163 14.35 3.15 -14.67
C ARG A 163 13.70 4.28 -15.45
N SER A 164 12.37 4.29 -15.55
CA SER A 164 11.63 5.25 -16.37
C SER A 164 11.75 6.66 -15.82
N VAL A 165 11.56 6.86 -14.51
CA VAL A 165 11.65 8.18 -13.87
C VAL A 165 13.09 8.67 -13.84
N SER A 166 14.07 7.80 -13.55
CA SER A 166 15.48 8.21 -13.61
C SER A 166 15.90 8.65 -15.00
N ARG A 167 15.44 7.98 -16.07
CA ARG A 167 15.73 8.39 -17.45
C ARG A 167 15.10 9.74 -17.79
N ALA A 168 13.86 9.98 -17.36
CA ALA A 168 13.16 11.24 -17.59
C ALA A 168 13.87 12.45 -16.94
N HIS A 169 14.58 12.24 -15.83
CA HIS A 169 15.27 13.31 -15.10
C HIS A 169 16.80 13.27 -15.19
N GLY A 170 17.39 12.42 -16.05
CA GLY A 170 18.84 12.34 -16.23
C GLY A 170 19.61 11.72 -15.05
N GLY A 171 18.95 10.86 -14.26
CA GLY A 171 19.57 10.05 -13.21
C GLY A 171 18.77 9.99 -11.91
N ILE A 172 19.08 8.99 -11.07
CA ILE A 172 18.42 8.76 -9.77
C ILE A 172 18.51 9.99 -8.85
N ARG A 173 19.69 10.65 -8.81
CA ARG A 173 19.92 11.83 -7.95
C ARG A 173 18.99 12.99 -8.31
N ASN A 174 18.76 13.21 -9.61
CA ASN A 174 17.87 14.26 -10.08
C ASN A 174 16.41 13.88 -9.84
N ALA A 175 16.03 12.63 -10.11
CA ALA A 175 14.68 12.12 -9.87
C ALA A 175 14.27 12.13 -8.39
N LEU A 176 15.23 11.99 -7.46
CA LEU A 176 15.03 12.17 -6.03
C LEU A 176 15.04 13.64 -5.58
N GLY A 177 15.26 14.60 -6.49
CA GLY A 177 15.32 16.02 -6.16
C GLY A 177 16.55 16.43 -5.35
N TRP A 178 17.62 15.63 -5.30
CA TRP A 178 18.83 15.96 -4.53
C TRP A 178 19.49 17.29 -4.91
N PRO A 179 19.46 17.75 -6.17
CA PRO A 179 19.92 19.09 -6.49
C PRO A 179 19.22 20.18 -5.68
N LEU A 180 17.94 20.05 -5.35
CA LEU A 180 17.23 21.01 -4.48
C LEU A 180 17.77 21.00 -3.04
N ILE A 181 18.21 19.83 -2.55
CA ILE A 181 18.81 19.65 -1.22
C ILE A 181 20.18 20.32 -1.15
N PHE A 182 21.06 19.99 -2.10
CA PHE A 182 22.47 20.42 -2.08
C PHE A 182 22.72 21.78 -2.74
N ARG A 183 21.85 22.19 -3.66
CA ARG A 183 21.94 23.44 -4.41
C ARG A 183 20.56 24.11 -4.40
N ARG A 184 20.29 24.91 -3.36
CA ARG A 184 18.98 25.54 -3.11
C ARG A 184 18.43 26.40 -4.28
N THR A 185 19.27 26.78 -5.24
CA THR A 185 18.91 27.54 -6.46
C THR A 185 18.70 26.65 -7.69
N ALA A 186 18.86 25.33 -7.60
CA ALA A 186 18.61 24.42 -8.69
C ALA A 186 17.11 24.37 -8.96
N HIS A 187 16.67 25.11 -9.98
CA HIS A 187 15.32 24.98 -10.50
C HIS A 187 15.27 23.70 -11.35
N GLN A 188 14.55 22.69 -10.88
CA GLN A 188 14.17 21.56 -11.72
C GLN A 188 12.76 21.82 -12.24
N GLU A 189 12.66 22.62 -13.30
CA GLU A 189 11.38 23.09 -13.88
C GLU A 189 10.36 21.95 -14.10
N ASN A 190 10.85 20.75 -14.38
CA ASN A 190 10.02 19.60 -14.72
C ASN A 190 9.87 18.54 -13.62
N LEU A 191 10.49 18.73 -12.44
CA LEU A 191 10.39 17.76 -11.34
C LEU A 191 9.17 18.06 -10.47
N THR A 192 8.34 17.04 -10.24
CA THR A 192 7.14 17.16 -9.40
C THR A 192 7.23 16.27 -8.16
N ILE A 193 6.31 16.49 -7.22
CA ILE A 193 6.17 15.64 -6.03
C ILE A 193 5.93 14.17 -6.39
N LEU A 194 5.24 13.90 -7.50
CA LEU A 194 4.91 12.55 -7.94
C LEU A 194 6.15 11.80 -8.47
N ASP A 195 7.13 12.49 -9.05
CA ASP A 195 8.39 11.86 -9.50
C ASP A 195 9.25 11.47 -8.31
N VAL A 196 9.40 12.39 -7.35
CA VAL A 196 10.16 12.14 -6.13
C VAL A 196 9.50 11.03 -5.33
N LEU A 197 8.16 11.03 -5.22
CA LEU A 197 7.40 9.95 -4.59
C LEU A 197 7.62 8.61 -5.29
N ALA A 198 7.56 8.57 -6.63
CA ALA A 198 7.80 7.35 -7.40
C ALA A 198 9.16 6.72 -7.04
N MET A 199 10.21 7.54 -6.96
CA MET A 199 11.55 7.08 -6.57
C MET A 199 11.64 6.68 -5.09
N ALA A 200 11.12 7.54 -4.21
CA ALA A 200 11.16 7.35 -2.75
C ALA A 200 10.40 6.10 -2.29
N VAL A 201 9.42 5.66 -3.07
CA VAL A 201 8.63 4.44 -2.81
C VAL A 201 9.22 3.24 -3.55
N ALA A 202 9.60 3.38 -4.82
CA ALA A 202 10.12 2.24 -5.59
C ALA A 202 11.45 1.70 -5.07
N ILE A 203 12.33 2.55 -4.53
CA ILE A 203 13.63 2.12 -3.96
C ILE A 203 13.44 1.21 -2.73
N PRO A 204 12.68 1.59 -1.69
CA PRO A 204 12.32 0.67 -0.60
C PRO A 204 11.52 -0.54 -1.09
N GLY A 205 10.81 -0.43 -2.20
CA GLY A 205 10.13 -1.57 -2.83
C GLY A 205 11.07 -2.69 -3.26
N VAL A 206 12.27 -2.35 -3.74
CA VAL A 206 13.31 -3.35 -4.02
C VAL A 206 13.78 -4.01 -2.72
N VAL A 207 13.94 -3.23 -1.64
CA VAL A 207 14.32 -3.75 -0.31
C VAL A 207 13.23 -4.70 0.24
N CYS A 208 11.95 -4.36 0.06
CA CYS A 208 10.81 -5.20 0.42
C CYS A 208 10.89 -6.58 -0.24
N VAL A 209 11.17 -6.61 -1.53
CA VAL A 209 11.32 -7.86 -2.30
C VAL A 209 12.49 -8.68 -1.78
N VAL A 210 13.65 -8.05 -1.59
CA VAL A 210 14.84 -8.74 -1.07
C VAL A 210 14.55 -9.33 0.31
N ALA A 211 13.95 -8.56 1.22
CA ALA A 211 13.57 -9.04 2.54
C ALA A 211 12.57 -10.20 2.48
N GLY A 212 11.56 -10.10 1.61
CA GLY A 212 10.57 -11.16 1.43
C GLY A 212 11.17 -12.45 0.89
N TYR A 213 12.14 -12.38 -0.02
CA TYR A 213 12.86 -13.57 -0.48
C TYR A 213 13.84 -14.15 0.55
N ILE A 214 14.45 -13.30 1.39
CA ILE A 214 15.24 -13.76 2.55
C ILE A 214 14.35 -14.53 3.54
N TRP A 215 13.07 -14.18 3.65
CA TRP A 215 12.08 -14.92 4.43
C TRP A 215 11.59 -16.20 3.71
N LEU A 216 11.25 -16.13 2.42
CA LEU A 216 10.69 -17.27 1.67
C LEU A 216 11.68 -18.41 1.44
N ILE A 217 12.93 -18.11 1.09
CA ILE A 217 13.92 -19.14 0.71
C ILE A 217 14.15 -20.14 1.85
N PRO A 218 14.38 -19.73 3.11
CA PRO A 218 14.46 -20.66 4.23
C PRO A 218 13.23 -21.55 4.39
N LEU A 219 12.02 -21.00 4.23
CA LEU A 219 10.78 -21.81 4.28
C LEU A 219 10.78 -22.90 3.21
N TRP A 220 11.21 -22.59 2.00
CA TRP A 220 11.29 -23.57 0.91
C TRP A 220 12.40 -24.61 1.14
N LEU A 221 13.55 -24.20 1.68
CA LEU A 221 14.62 -25.13 2.05
C LEU A 221 14.16 -26.09 3.15
N GLN A 222 13.40 -25.61 4.14
CA GLN A 222 12.81 -26.47 5.15
C GLN A 222 11.73 -27.39 4.59
N ALA A 223 10.84 -26.86 3.74
CA ALA A 223 9.83 -27.67 3.04
C ALA A 223 10.46 -28.79 2.20
N SER A 224 11.64 -28.57 1.61
CA SER A 224 12.39 -29.58 0.85
C SER A 224 13.17 -30.59 1.71
N GLY A 225 13.24 -30.39 3.03
CA GLY A 225 14.02 -31.21 3.95
C GLY A 225 15.52 -30.89 4.01
N VAL A 226 16.00 -29.90 3.24
CA VAL A 226 17.41 -29.46 3.25
C VAL A 226 17.79 -28.81 4.57
N VAL A 227 16.88 -28.03 5.16
CA VAL A 227 17.05 -27.39 6.47
C VAL A 227 16.05 -27.99 7.45
N GLN A 228 16.50 -28.35 8.65
CA GLN A 228 15.63 -28.96 9.66
C GLN A 228 14.95 -27.93 10.57
N SER A 229 15.61 -26.79 10.79
CA SER A 229 15.09 -25.71 11.63
C SER A 229 15.67 -24.37 11.20
N ILE A 230 14.88 -23.31 11.31
CA ILE A 230 15.30 -21.94 11.08
C ILE A 230 15.17 -21.16 12.39
N ASP A 231 16.06 -20.18 12.61
CA ASP A 231 15.95 -19.28 13.75
C ASP A 231 14.64 -18.47 13.68
N VAL A 232 13.84 -18.51 14.76
CA VAL A 232 12.51 -17.91 14.80
C VAL A 232 12.58 -16.38 14.77
N LEU A 233 13.55 -15.80 15.48
CA LEU A 233 13.70 -14.35 15.54
C LEU A 233 14.15 -13.77 14.19
N PHE A 234 15.04 -14.46 13.49
CA PHE A 234 15.44 -14.17 12.11
C PHE A 234 14.23 -14.16 11.19
N MET A 235 13.43 -15.24 11.21
CA MET A 235 12.25 -15.35 10.36
C MET A 235 11.24 -14.23 10.65
N LYS A 236 11.02 -13.92 11.92
CA LYS A 236 10.10 -12.87 12.34
C LYS A 236 10.58 -11.47 11.92
N ASN A 237 11.89 -11.18 12.03
CA ASN A 237 12.44 -9.90 11.58
C ASN A 237 12.25 -9.69 10.08
N PHE A 238 12.53 -10.69 9.25
CA PHE A 238 12.37 -10.56 7.80
C PHE A 238 10.92 -10.56 7.35
N ASP A 239 10.04 -11.32 8.03
CA ASP A 239 8.59 -11.26 7.79
C ASP A 239 8.05 -9.84 8.04
N TYR A 240 8.32 -9.27 9.21
CA TYR A 240 7.85 -7.92 9.51
C TYR A 240 8.55 -6.84 8.70
N LEU A 241 9.84 -6.97 8.35
CA LEU A 241 10.48 -6.04 7.42
C LEU A 241 9.78 -6.06 6.05
N PHE A 242 9.55 -7.25 5.49
CA PHE A 242 8.83 -7.43 4.24
C PHE A 242 7.40 -6.86 4.33
N GLY A 243 6.61 -7.31 5.29
CA GLY A 243 5.21 -6.94 5.44
C GLY A 243 5.03 -5.45 5.74
N HIS A 244 5.88 -4.89 6.61
CA HIS A 244 5.88 -3.46 6.92
C HIS A 244 6.16 -2.62 5.67
N LEU A 245 7.19 -2.98 4.90
CA LEU A 245 7.47 -2.29 3.65
C LEU A 245 6.31 -2.45 2.66
N LEU A 246 5.77 -3.65 2.47
CA LEU A 246 4.68 -3.91 1.52
C LEU A 246 3.45 -3.01 1.77
N VAL A 247 3.03 -2.89 3.04
CA VAL A 247 1.92 -2.01 3.44
C VAL A 247 2.29 -0.55 3.20
N ASN A 248 3.49 -0.10 3.57
CA ASN A 248 3.91 1.29 3.38
C ASN A 248 3.95 1.70 1.90
N LEU A 249 4.46 0.82 1.04
CA LEU A 249 4.48 1.06 -0.41
C LEU A 249 3.06 1.26 -0.94
N THR A 250 2.13 0.41 -0.48
CA THR A 250 0.71 0.47 -0.86
C THR A 250 0.10 1.81 -0.50
N ILE A 251 0.29 2.28 0.73
CA ILE A 251 -0.31 3.53 1.20
C ILE A 251 0.33 4.77 0.54
N TYR A 252 1.63 4.74 0.24
CA TYR A 252 2.29 5.87 -0.41
C TYR A 252 1.91 6.00 -1.88
N PHE A 253 1.80 4.89 -2.62
CA PHE A 253 1.26 4.94 -3.98
C PHE A 253 -0.20 5.43 -4.00
N ALA A 254 -1.03 4.99 -3.05
CA ALA A 254 -2.40 5.47 -2.90
C ALA A 254 -2.46 6.98 -2.59
N ALA A 255 -1.63 7.47 -1.66
CA ALA A 255 -1.52 8.90 -1.34
C ALA A 255 -1.08 9.72 -2.56
N GLY A 256 -0.22 9.16 -3.42
CA GLY A 256 0.14 9.75 -4.71
C GLY A 256 -1.06 10.06 -5.62
N LEU A 257 -2.12 9.24 -5.56
CA LEU A 257 -3.36 9.49 -6.31
C LEU A 257 -4.08 10.74 -5.78
N MET A 258 -4.09 10.94 -4.47
CA MET A 258 -4.62 12.16 -3.86
C MET A 258 -3.79 13.39 -4.26
N TYR A 259 -2.46 13.29 -4.25
CA TYR A 259 -1.57 14.39 -4.67
C TYR A 259 -1.78 14.78 -6.14
N PHE A 260 -2.25 13.85 -6.97
CA PHE A 260 -2.66 14.11 -8.35
C PHE A 260 -4.06 14.74 -8.44
N LEU A 261 -5.05 14.18 -7.74
CA LEU A 261 -6.44 14.59 -7.88
C LEU A 261 -6.75 15.94 -7.25
N LEU A 262 -6.25 16.21 -6.04
CA LEU A 262 -6.61 17.45 -5.33
C LEU A 262 -6.22 18.70 -6.14
N PRO A 263 -5.00 18.83 -6.69
CA PRO A 263 -4.66 19.95 -7.58
C PRO A 263 -5.55 20.06 -8.81
N ALA A 264 -5.94 18.93 -9.41
CA ALA A 264 -6.79 18.91 -10.58
C ALA A 264 -8.22 19.42 -10.28
N TYR A 265 -8.70 19.19 -9.07
CA TYR A 265 -10.02 19.64 -8.61
C TYR A 265 -10.04 21.08 -8.10
N THR A 266 -8.96 21.51 -7.44
CA THR A 266 -8.87 22.84 -6.81
C THR A 266 -8.31 23.90 -7.75
N GLY A 267 -7.64 23.49 -8.83
CA GLY A 267 -6.87 24.38 -9.71
C GLY A 267 -5.62 24.95 -9.03
N ARG A 268 -5.19 24.39 -7.88
CA ARG A 268 -4.06 24.88 -7.10
C ARG A 268 -2.87 23.93 -7.20
N PRO A 269 -1.68 24.41 -7.63
CA PRO A 269 -0.53 23.54 -7.79
C PRO A 269 -0.05 22.99 -6.45
N TRP A 270 0.26 21.69 -6.41
CA TRP A 270 0.99 21.08 -5.29
C TRP A 270 2.49 21.24 -5.52
N LYS A 271 3.01 22.44 -5.26
CA LYS A 271 4.39 22.79 -5.59
C LYS A 271 5.39 21.93 -4.83
N LEU A 272 6.36 21.38 -5.55
CA LEU A 272 7.50 20.70 -4.93
C LEU A 272 8.42 21.76 -4.31
N GLY A 273 8.69 21.61 -3.01
CA GLY A 273 9.65 22.45 -2.28
C GLY A 273 10.68 21.60 -1.53
N LEU A 274 11.70 22.26 -0.97
CA LEU A 274 12.78 21.59 -0.24
C LEU A 274 12.24 20.70 0.89
N ALA A 275 11.24 21.17 1.64
CA ALA A 275 10.63 20.41 2.72
C ALA A 275 10.02 19.08 2.24
N TYR A 276 9.33 19.07 1.08
CA TYR A 276 8.73 17.86 0.51
C TYR A 276 9.79 16.91 -0.05
N VAL A 277 10.84 17.44 -0.68
CA VAL A 277 11.96 16.62 -1.14
C VAL A 277 12.66 15.95 0.05
N LEU A 278 12.94 16.69 1.12
CA LEU A 278 13.54 16.14 2.35
C LEU A 278 12.64 15.10 3.00
N ALA A 279 11.34 15.37 3.11
CA ALA A 279 10.37 14.47 3.70
C ALA A 279 10.19 13.16 2.90
N LEU A 280 10.13 13.22 1.57
CA LEU A 280 10.06 12.01 0.74
C LEU A 280 11.38 11.22 0.77
N ASN A 281 12.52 11.90 0.72
CA ASN A 281 13.81 11.22 0.83
C ASN A 281 14.02 10.59 2.22
N SER A 282 13.54 11.19 3.30
CA SER A 282 13.66 10.60 4.63
C SER A 282 12.85 9.30 4.76
N ILE A 283 11.66 9.25 4.17
CA ILE A 283 10.84 8.02 4.10
C ILE A 283 11.62 6.87 3.45
N THR A 284 12.36 7.12 2.35
CA THR A 284 13.19 6.13 1.66
C THR A 284 14.14 5.37 2.59
N PHE A 285 14.68 6.04 3.60
CA PHE A 285 15.69 5.47 4.50
C PHE A 285 15.12 5.05 5.86
N ILE A 286 14.10 5.74 6.36
CA ILE A 286 13.51 5.46 7.67
C ILE A 286 12.61 4.22 7.61
N VAL A 287 11.77 4.11 6.59
CA VAL A 287 10.74 3.06 6.51
C VAL A 287 11.31 1.63 6.49
N PRO A 288 12.45 1.34 5.84
CA PRO A 288 13.12 0.04 5.96
C PRO A 288 13.65 -0.32 7.36
N ILE A 289 13.73 0.63 8.30
CA ILE A 289 14.31 0.42 9.63
C ILE A 289 13.21 0.26 10.69
N ILE A 290 12.12 1.02 10.57
CA ILE A 290 11.14 1.17 11.66
C ILE A 290 10.21 -0.02 11.85
N TYR A 291 10.26 -1.05 10.99
CA TYR A 291 9.49 -2.29 11.16
C TYR A 291 9.70 -2.94 12.54
N LEU A 292 10.81 -2.62 13.22
CA LEU A 292 11.13 -3.03 14.58
C LEU A 292 10.01 -2.73 15.60
N HIS A 293 9.11 -1.78 15.32
CA HIS A 293 7.94 -1.55 16.18
C HIS A 293 6.94 -2.73 16.21
N HIS A 294 7.01 -3.65 15.25
CA HIS A 294 6.18 -4.87 15.26
C HIS A 294 6.73 -5.94 16.20
N LEU A 295 7.94 -5.76 16.73
CA LEU A 295 8.70 -6.77 17.46
C LEU A 295 8.85 -6.44 18.95
N TYR A 296 8.03 -5.54 19.49
CA TYR A 296 8.11 -5.16 20.91
C TYR A 296 7.75 -6.28 21.90
N GLN A 297 7.01 -7.28 21.44
CA GLN A 297 6.71 -8.50 22.22
C GLN A 297 7.78 -9.58 22.06
N ASP A 298 8.80 -9.36 21.23
CA ASP A 298 9.92 -10.28 21.07
C ASP A 298 11.02 -9.93 22.04
N PHE A 299 10.92 -10.44 23.27
CA PHE A 299 11.88 -10.18 24.34
C PHE A 299 13.31 -10.66 24.05
N ALA A 300 13.47 -11.54 23.04
CA ALA A 300 14.79 -11.93 22.53
C ALA A 300 15.45 -10.82 21.69
N GLN A 301 14.68 -9.84 21.19
CA GLN A 301 15.21 -8.70 20.46
C GLN A 301 15.90 -7.72 21.43
N PRO A 302 17.12 -7.24 21.12
CA PRO A 302 17.78 -6.22 21.92
C PRO A 302 16.91 -4.97 22.12
N LEU A 303 16.84 -4.47 23.37
CA LEU A 303 16.07 -3.28 23.71
C LEU A 303 16.45 -2.06 22.85
N GLY A 304 17.73 -1.91 22.51
CA GLY A 304 18.20 -0.83 21.64
C GLY A 304 17.49 -0.79 20.28
N LEU A 305 17.18 -1.96 19.70
CA LEU A 305 16.43 -2.04 18.43
C LEU A 305 14.95 -1.67 18.63
N GLN A 306 14.35 -2.03 19.76
CA GLN A 306 12.98 -1.58 20.09
C GLN A 306 12.92 -0.06 20.23
N VAL A 307 13.90 0.55 20.91
CA VAL A 307 14.01 2.00 21.07
C VAL A 307 14.18 2.70 19.71
N VAL A 308 14.98 2.13 18.81
CA VAL A 308 15.08 2.61 17.41
C VAL A 308 13.74 2.53 16.69
N GLY A 309 13.00 1.43 16.85
CA GLY A 309 11.64 1.29 16.31
C GLY A 309 10.71 2.40 16.79
N GLN A 310 10.72 2.71 18.08
CA GLN A 310 9.85 3.72 18.68
C GLN A 310 10.15 5.13 18.15
N PHE A 311 11.39 5.60 18.32
CA PHE A 311 11.77 6.94 17.90
C PHE A 311 11.78 7.10 16.38
N GLY A 312 12.18 6.06 15.65
CA GLY A 312 12.11 6.05 14.19
C GLY A 312 10.66 6.18 13.71
N THR A 313 9.71 5.53 14.37
CA THR A 313 8.28 5.69 14.02
C THR A 313 7.80 7.11 14.27
N TYR A 314 8.15 7.73 15.39
CA TYR A 314 7.82 9.15 15.63
C TYR A 314 8.42 10.08 14.58
N ALA A 315 9.66 9.83 14.17
CA ALA A 315 10.31 10.59 13.10
C ALA A 315 9.58 10.40 11.74
N SER A 316 9.08 9.20 11.45
CA SER A 316 8.36 8.90 10.20
C SER A 316 6.99 9.59 10.10
N VAL A 317 6.39 9.98 11.23
CA VAL A 317 5.13 10.72 11.28
C VAL A 317 5.29 12.13 10.69
N ILE A 318 6.46 12.74 10.81
CA ILE A 318 6.71 14.13 10.37
C ILE A 318 6.48 14.29 8.85
N PRO A 319 7.11 13.49 7.96
CA PRO A 319 6.79 13.51 6.52
C PRO A 319 5.30 13.37 6.20
N VAL A 320 4.62 12.47 6.90
CA VAL A 320 3.21 12.16 6.68
C VAL A 320 2.31 13.35 7.05
N ILE A 321 2.58 13.99 8.19
CA ILE A 321 1.87 15.21 8.61
C ILE A 321 2.11 16.34 7.62
N LEU A 322 3.36 16.59 7.23
CA LEU A 322 3.73 17.71 6.36
C LEU A 322 3.16 17.58 4.95
N ILE A 323 3.29 16.41 4.34
CA ILE A 323 2.88 16.19 2.96
C ILE A 323 1.39 15.85 2.94
N THR A 324 0.99 14.72 3.51
CA THR A 324 -0.38 14.21 3.30
C THR A 324 -1.42 15.04 4.05
N LEU A 325 -1.23 15.29 5.35
CA LEU A 325 -2.25 15.98 6.14
C LEU A 325 -2.29 17.48 5.86
N PHE A 326 -1.22 18.22 6.13
CA PHE A 326 -1.20 19.66 5.90
C PHE A 326 -1.32 20.00 4.41
N GLY A 327 -0.59 19.29 3.54
CA GLY A 327 -0.73 19.48 2.10
C GLY A 327 -2.16 19.17 1.62
N GLY A 328 -2.76 18.06 2.07
CA GLY A 328 -4.13 17.69 1.69
C GLY A 328 -5.17 18.69 2.18
N LEU A 329 -5.12 19.06 3.46
CA LEU A 329 -6.03 20.06 4.05
C LEU A 329 -5.85 21.44 3.41
N SER A 330 -4.63 21.83 3.04
CA SER A 330 -4.38 23.11 2.35
C SER A 330 -5.05 23.16 0.97
N GLN A 331 -5.18 22.01 0.31
CA GLN A 331 -5.93 21.91 -0.95
C GLN A 331 -7.43 22.10 -0.72
N TYR A 332 -7.99 21.60 0.39
CA TYR A 332 -9.41 21.81 0.71
C TYR A 332 -9.71 23.23 1.18
N TYR A 333 -8.85 23.81 2.01
CA TYR A 333 -9.07 25.08 2.69
C TYR A 333 -9.37 26.23 1.72
N HIS A 334 -10.55 26.85 1.82
CA HIS A 334 -11.01 27.94 0.94
C HIS A 334 -10.94 27.64 -0.57
N SER A 335 -10.99 26.38 -0.99
CA SER A 335 -10.86 26.01 -2.41
C SER A 335 -12.11 26.24 -3.25
N GLY A 336 -13.29 26.33 -2.62
CA GLY A 336 -14.55 26.24 -3.34
C GLY A 336 -14.74 24.91 -4.06
N ILE A 337 -14.03 23.86 -3.62
CA ILE A 337 -14.07 22.53 -4.25
C ILE A 337 -15.50 22.01 -4.37
N ARG A 338 -15.82 21.44 -5.52
CA ARG A 338 -17.10 20.78 -5.73
C ARG A 338 -17.09 19.45 -5.00
N TRP A 339 -18.02 19.28 -4.06
CA TRP A 339 -18.28 18.03 -3.35
C TRP A 339 -18.99 16.99 -4.24
N ASP A 340 -18.23 16.40 -5.15
CA ASP A 340 -18.60 15.18 -5.86
C ASP A 340 -18.12 13.92 -5.12
N VAL A 341 -18.49 12.74 -5.61
CA VAL A 341 -18.11 11.46 -4.98
C VAL A 341 -16.58 11.33 -4.82
N THR A 342 -15.79 11.72 -5.82
CA THR A 342 -14.32 11.65 -5.74
C THR A 342 -13.80 12.45 -4.55
N THR A 343 -14.20 13.72 -4.45
CA THR A 343 -13.71 14.63 -3.39
C THR A 343 -14.24 14.23 -2.00
N ILE A 344 -15.47 13.70 -1.92
CA ILE A 344 -15.99 13.11 -0.67
C ILE A 344 -15.11 11.93 -0.23
N LEU A 345 -14.80 11.01 -1.13
CA LEU A 345 -13.92 9.87 -0.83
C LEU A 345 -12.53 10.36 -0.43
N LEU A 346 -11.92 11.31 -1.14
CA LEU A 346 -10.62 11.86 -0.74
C LEU A 346 -10.65 12.53 0.64
N ALA A 347 -11.75 13.18 1.03
CA ALA A 347 -11.91 13.76 2.37
C ALA A 347 -12.04 12.67 3.46
N ILE A 348 -12.82 11.62 3.21
CA ILE A 348 -12.90 10.43 4.08
C ILE A 348 -11.53 9.77 4.20
N GLY A 349 -10.80 9.67 3.08
CA GLY A 349 -9.43 9.18 3.02
C GLY A 349 -8.49 9.95 3.95
N LEU A 350 -8.52 11.27 3.90
CA LEU A 350 -7.73 12.11 4.81
C LEU A 350 -8.13 11.91 6.28
N TRP A 351 -9.42 11.74 6.55
CA TRP A 351 -9.93 11.46 7.90
C TRP A 351 -9.40 10.12 8.42
N GLY A 352 -9.56 9.02 7.67
CA GLY A 352 -9.09 7.69 8.06
C GLY A 352 -7.58 7.64 8.23
N TRP A 353 -6.85 8.28 7.31
CA TRP A 353 -5.41 8.45 7.39
C TRP A 353 -4.98 9.17 8.68
N MET A 354 -5.65 10.26 9.05
CA MET A 354 -5.32 11.03 10.25
C MET A 354 -5.57 10.22 11.53
N PHE A 355 -6.79 9.71 11.73
CA PHE A 355 -7.14 9.05 12.98
C PHE A 355 -6.51 7.67 13.13
N GLY A 356 -6.43 6.89 12.06
CA GLY A 356 -5.70 5.62 12.07
C GLY A 356 -4.19 5.82 12.25
N GLY A 357 -3.63 6.88 11.65
CA GLY A 357 -2.23 7.26 11.83
C GLY A 357 -1.90 7.73 13.25
N MET A 358 -2.80 8.49 13.88
CA MET A 358 -2.68 8.87 15.30
C MET A 358 -2.70 7.64 16.21
N ALA A 359 -3.63 6.71 15.98
CA ALA A 359 -3.71 5.47 16.74
C ALA A 359 -2.46 4.58 16.55
N ALA A 360 -1.92 4.53 15.32
CA ALA A 360 -0.66 3.84 15.04
C ALA A 360 0.55 4.51 15.73
N ALA A 361 0.59 5.85 15.79
CA ALA A 361 1.66 6.58 16.48
C ALA A 361 1.61 6.37 18.01
N LEU A 362 0.42 6.25 18.58
CA LEU A 362 0.25 5.87 19.98
C LEU A 362 0.79 4.45 20.25
N ASP A 363 0.41 3.49 19.40
CA ASP A 363 0.86 2.09 19.50
C ASP A 363 2.35 1.90 19.22
N ALA A 364 2.99 2.83 18.54
CA ALA A 364 4.44 2.82 18.36
C ALA A 364 5.23 3.04 19.67
N THR A 365 4.56 3.46 20.75
CA THR A 365 5.14 3.57 22.09
C THR A 365 5.22 2.18 22.72
N ILE A 366 6.41 1.73 23.11
CA ILE A 366 6.64 0.40 23.71
C ILE A 366 5.67 0.14 24.86
N ALA A 367 5.55 1.07 25.81
CA ALA A 367 4.67 0.91 26.97
C ALA A 367 3.17 0.78 26.61
N VAL A 368 2.72 1.45 25.54
CA VAL A 368 1.34 1.33 25.04
C VAL A 368 1.16 0.01 24.31
N ASN A 369 2.14 -0.37 23.47
CA ASN A 369 2.09 -1.63 22.75
C ASN A 369 2.03 -2.83 23.69
N GLN A 370 2.68 -2.78 24.87
CA GLN A 370 2.60 -3.86 25.87
C GLN A 370 1.16 -4.23 26.28
N VAL A 371 0.20 -3.30 26.16
CA VAL A 371 -1.21 -3.57 26.49
C VAL A 371 -2.12 -3.64 25.26
N MET A 372 -1.68 -3.08 24.13
CA MET A 372 -2.48 -3.05 22.89
C MET A 372 -2.12 -4.16 21.90
N HIS A 373 -0.93 -4.75 21.99
CA HIS A 373 -0.43 -5.74 21.04
C HIS A 373 -1.37 -6.95 20.94
N ASN A 374 -1.69 -7.36 19.71
CA ASN A 374 -2.63 -8.44 19.39
C ASN A 374 -4.05 -8.31 20.00
N THR A 375 -4.43 -7.13 20.50
CA THR A 375 -5.83 -6.81 20.81
C THR A 375 -6.57 -6.31 19.58
N LEU A 376 -7.87 -6.01 19.70
CA LEU A 376 -8.66 -5.36 18.63
C LEU A 376 -8.17 -3.94 18.29
N TRP A 377 -7.29 -3.34 19.09
CA TRP A 377 -6.63 -2.09 18.75
C TRP A 377 -5.87 -2.21 17.43
N ILE A 378 -5.09 -3.29 17.26
CA ILE A 378 -4.22 -3.51 16.09
C ILE A 378 -5.01 -3.52 14.77
N PRO A 379 -6.00 -4.41 14.57
CA PRO A 379 -6.82 -4.36 13.38
C PRO A 379 -7.62 -3.05 13.32
N GLY A 380 -8.07 -2.47 14.43
CA GLY A 380 -8.82 -1.22 14.45
C GLY A 380 -8.05 -0.04 13.84
N HIS A 381 -6.85 0.24 14.34
CA HIS A 381 -6.03 1.34 13.80
C HIS A 381 -5.60 1.04 12.37
N PHE A 382 -5.24 -0.22 12.06
CA PHE A 382 -4.81 -0.63 10.74
C PHE A 382 -5.91 -0.43 9.70
N HIS A 383 -7.12 -0.93 9.95
CA HIS A 383 -8.25 -0.72 9.03
C HIS A 383 -8.60 0.78 8.93
N THR A 384 -8.47 1.56 9.99
CA THR A 384 -8.76 3.00 9.90
C THR A 384 -7.82 3.73 8.94
N TYR A 385 -6.49 3.54 9.02
CA TYR A 385 -5.59 4.25 8.08
C TYR A 385 -5.45 3.54 6.72
N PHE A 386 -5.55 2.21 6.68
CA PHE A 386 -5.36 1.43 5.47
C PHE A 386 -6.63 1.36 4.64
N LEU A 387 -7.75 0.91 5.22
CA LEU A 387 -9.04 0.81 4.54
C LEU A 387 -9.68 2.18 4.36
N LEU A 388 -9.97 2.91 5.44
CA LEU A 388 -10.63 4.22 5.34
C LEU A 388 -9.70 5.32 4.83
N GLY A 389 -8.38 5.14 4.90
CA GLY A 389 -7.40 6.06 4.33
C GLY A 389 -6.97 5.70 2.91
N ALA A 390 -5.98 4.80 2.80
CA ALA A 390 -5.31 4.50 1.53
C ALA A 390 -6.25 3.86 0.49
N VAL A 391 -7.01 2.84 0.85
CA VAL A 391 -7.95 2.16 -0.06
C VAL A 391 -9.05 3.11 -0.54
N ILE A 392 -9.45 4.06 0.29
CA ILE A 392 -10.42 5.07 -0.13
C ILE A 392 -9.85 6.11 -1.10
N PHE A 393 -8.57 6.49 -0.98
CA PHE A 393 -7.90 7.26 -2.03
C PHE A 393 -7.90 6.52 -3.36
N LEU A 394 -7.67 5.20 -3.32
CA LEU A 394 -7.70 4.33 -4.49
C LEU A 394 -9.09 4.32 -5.14
N TRP A 395 -10.16 4.13 -4.37
CA TRP A 395 -11.53 4.15 -4.90
C TRP A 395 -11.98 5.53 -5.38
N GLY A 396 -11.53 6.60 -4.71
CA GLY A 396 -11.70 7.97 -5.20
C GLY A 396 -11.11 8.15 -6.60
N PHE A 397 -9.87 7.69 -6.81
CA PHE A 397 -9.25 7.72 -8.14
C PHE A 397 -9.95 6.82 -9.16
N PHE A 398 -10.37 5.62 -8.75
CA PHE A 398 -11.08 4.69 -9.64
C PHE A 398 -12.40 5.29 -10.12
N PHE A 399 -13.16 5.88 -9.21
CA PHE A 399 -14.40 6.59 -9.53
C PHE A 399 -14.14 7.79 -10.45
N PHE A 400 -13.09 8.56 -10.18
CA PHE A 400 -12.71 9.69 -11.05
C PHE A 400 -12.44 9.26 -12.50
N ILE A 401 -11.60 8.24 -12.71
CA ILE A 401 -11.25 7.81 -14.08
C ILE A 401 -12.43 7.20 -14.82
N THR A 402 -13.24 6.36 -14.15
CA THR A 402 -14.41 5.71 -14.75
C THR A 402 -15.49 6.72 -15.10
N ARG A 403 -15.74 7.71 -14.23
CA ARG A 403 -16.63 8.83 -14.50
C ARG A 403 -16.16 9.66 -15.69
N THR A 404 -14.87 9.99 -15.73
CA THR A 404 -14.28 10.82 -16.79
C THR A 404 -14.39 10.13 -18.15
N LEU A 405 -14.13 8.82 -18.22
CA LEU A 405 -14.19 8.05 -19.47
C LEU A 405 -15.61 7.75 -19.95
N SER A 406 -16.55 7.52 -19.03
CA SER A 406 -17.95 7.23 -19.38
C SER A 406 -18.77 8.48 -19.67
N GLY A 407 -18.30 9.66 -19.28
CA GLY A 407 -19.06 10.92 -19.37
C GLY A 407 -20.24 10.99 -18.40
N THR A 408 -20.37 10.04 -17.47
CA THR A 408 -21.46 10.00 -16.49
C THR A 408 -21.31 11.12 -15.45
N ARG A 409 -22.44 11.61 -14.93
CA ARG A 409 -22.47 12.60 -13.85
C ARG A 409 -22.78 11.91 -12.53
N ASP A 410 -22.20 12.42 -11.46
CA ASP A 410 -22.52 11.99 -10.11
C ASP A 410 -23.88 12.57 -9.66
N GLY A 411 -24.68 11.76 -8.98
CA GLY A 411 -26.00 12.15 -8.48
C GLY A 411 -26.06 12.17 -6.95
N PRO A 412 -27.17 12.65 -6.36
CA PRO A 412 -27.36 12.63 -4.90
C PRO A 412 -27.17 11.22 -4.31
N ARG A 413 -27.74 10.18 -4.96
CA ARG A 413 -27.64 8.79 -4.50
C ARG A 413 -26.20 8.28 -4.41
N THR A 414 -25.37 8.56 -5.41
CA THR A 414 -23.96 8.14 -5.41
C THR A 414 -23.16 8.89 -4.36
N ARG A 415 -23.48 10.16 -4.08
CA ARG A 415 -22.87 10.91 -2.97
C ARG A 415 -23.29 10.36 -1.61
N TYR A 416 -24.57 10.03 -1.42
CA TYR A 416 -25.03 9.37 -0.19
C TYR A 416 -24.34 8.02 0.01
N ALA A 417 -24.17 7.22 -1.04
CA ALA A 417 -23.43 5.96 -0.93
C ALA A 417 -21.97 6.17 -0.49
N ALA A 418 -21.29 7.19 -1.02
CA ALA A 418 -19.93 7.52 -0.61
C ALA A 418 -19.84 7.97 0.86
N VAL A 419 -20.80 8.78 1.31
CA VAL A 419 -20.89 9.19 2.73
C VAL A 419 -21.23 8.00 3.63
N ALA A 420 -22.19 7.16 3.24
CA ALA A 420 -22.59 5.97 3.98
C ALA A 420 -21.42 4.99 4.14
N TYR A 421 -20.61 4.82 3.08
CA TYR A 421 -19.36 4.05 3.15
C TYR A 421 -18.43 4.66 4.22
N GLY A 422 -18.20 5.98 4.19
CA GLY A 422 -17.33 6.64 5.17
C GLY A 422 -17.81 6.55 6.63
N ILE A 423 -19.13 6.50 6.86
CA ILE A 423 -19.71 6.28 8.19
C ILE A 423 -19.60 4.82 8.62
N GLY A 424 -19.81 3.89 7.67
CA GLY A 424 -19.84 2.45 7.94
C GLY A 424 -18.48 1.84 8.23
N GLY A 425 -17.42 2.33 7.58
CA GLY A 425 -16.08 1.74 7.65
C GLY A 425 -15.79 0.81 6.48
#